data_AF-A0A9D2KRN0-F1
#
_entry.id   AF-A0A9D2KRN0-F1
#
_cell.length_a   1.000
_cell.length_b   1.000
_cell.length_c   1.000
_cell.angle_alpha   90.00
_cell.angle_beta   90.00
_cell.angle_gamma   90.00
#
_symmetry.space_group_name_H-M   'P 1'
#
loop_
_entity.id
_entity.type
_entity.pdbx_description
1 polymer ?
#
loop_
_entity_poly.entity_id
_entity_poly.type
_entity_poly.pdbx_seq_one_letter_code
_entity_poly.pdbx_strand_id
1 'polypeptide(L)'
;MKYAHLFFCLCLLCSWPVKAEAGDALSRPPETDAPSAPDRRQTRASLPAVARCGETVRLEAAQPPLPGGTAFAGVQVSWTQRPEGREPDILPGYPASDIRFHLPGHYACTVAVGYITKGACAGAVWHERGLHRLEIDILPAPAAGDDAFRQDGPCGE
;
A
#
# COMPACT_ATOMS: atom_id res chain seq x y z
N MET A 1 -4.98 65.01 24.88
CA MET A 1 -6.15 65.39 25.70
C MET A 1 -7.07 64.17 25.73
N LYS A 2 -7.18 63.46 26.88
CA LYS A 2 -8.33 63.50 27.83
C LYS A 2 -9.54 62.72 27.24
N TYR A 3 -10.14 61.62 27.75
CA TYR A 3 -10.29 60.90 29.04
C TYR A 3 -10.67 59.43 28.66
N ALA A 4 -10.23 58.33 29.27
CA ALA A 4 -10.45 57.82 30.64
C ALA A 4 -11.93 57.61 31.04
N HIS A 5 -12.29 56.33 31.19
CA HIS A 5 -13.37 55.75 32.00
C HIS A 5 -14.84 56.13 31.73
N LEU A 6 -15.64 55.11 31.39
CA LEU A 6 -16.95 54.95 32.02
C LEU A 6 -17.31 53.46 32.11
N PHE A 7 -16.96 52.92 33.28
CA PHE A 7 -17.44 51.68 33.86
C PHE A 7 -18.64 52.08 34.74
N PHE A 8 -19.82 51.58 34.43
CA PHE A 8 -21.08 51.72 35.18
C PHE A 8 -21.96 50.58 34.63
N CYS A 9 -22.53 49.63 35.34
CA CYS A 9 -23.08 49.56 36.68
C CYS A 9 -23.19 48.04 36.99
N LEU A 10 -22.66 47.55 38.11
CA LEU A 10 -23.46 47.16 39.27
C LEU A 10 -24.33 45.89 39.05
N CYS A 11 -23.88 44.77 39.60
CA CYS A 11 -24.74 43.80 40.30
C CYS A 11 -23.87 42.97 41.25
N LEU A 12 -23.75 43.51 42.46
CA LEU A 12 -23.33 42.81 43.67
C LEU A 12 -24.28 41.63 43.96
N LEU A 13 -23.69 40.54 44.45
CA LEU A 13 -24.20 39.65 45.48
C LEU A 13 -25.52 38.89 45.20
N CYS A 14 -25.38 37.66 44.70
CA CYS A 14 -26.20 36.53 45.13
C CYS A 14 -25.30 35.32 45.39
N SER A 15 -24.62 35.33 46.53
CA SER A 15 -23.99 34.16 47.14
C SER A 15 -25.02 33.41 47.97
N TRP A 16 -25.50 32.24 47.50
CA TRP A 16 -25.83 31.06 48.32
C TRP A 16 -26.08 29.79 47.47
N PRO A 17 -26.10 28.58 48.04
CA PRO A 17 -25.05 27.59 47.84
C PRO A 17 -25.48 26.36 47.02
N VAL A 18 -24.48 25.55 46.64
CA VAL A 18 -24.50 24.09 46.45
C VAL A 18 -25.85 23.46 46.10
N LYS A 19 -25.95 23.01 44.85
CA LYS A 19 -26.42 21.65 44.57
C LYS A 19 -25.48 21.04 43.55
N ALA A 20 -24.66 20.11 44.03
CA ALA A 20 -23.90 19.21 43.17
C ALA A 20 -24.90 18.31 42.45
N GLU A 21 -25.06 18.50 41.14
CA GLU A 21 -25.56 17.46 40.26
C GLU A 21 -24.40 17.01 39.38
N ALA A 22 -23.94 15.80 39.68
CA ALA A 22 -23.06 15.02 38.86
C ALA A 22 -23.70 14.84 37.49
N GLY A 23 -23.23 15.62 36.52
CA GLY A 23 -23.41 15.36 35.10
C GLY A 23 -22.03 15.21 34.50
N ASP A 24 -21.44 14.03 34.65
CA ASP A 24 -20.22 13.64 33.95
C ASP A 24 -20.54 13.48 32.46
N ALA A 25 -20.68 14.62 31.78
CA ALA A 25 -20.73 14.71 30.33
C ALA A 25 -19.31 14.98 29.83
N LEU A 26 -18.39 14.05 30.13
CA LEU A 26 -17.22 13.85 29.31
C LEU A 26 -17.72 13.43 27.92
N SER A 27 -17.86 14.41 27.04
CA SER A 27 -17.94 14.20 25.60
C SER A 27 -16.69 13.44 25.18
N ARG A 28 -16.78 12.12 25.19
CA ARG A 28 -15.80 11.24 24.55
C ARG A 28 -15.72 11.71 23.10
N PRO A 29 -14.54 12.12 22.58
CA PRO A 29 -14.42 12.38 21.15
C PRO A 29 -14.92 11.13 20.43
N PRO A 30 -15.58 11.27 19.26
CA PRO A 30 -15.98 10.09 18.48
C PRO A 30 -14.74 9.22 18.36
N GLU A 31 -14.83 7.99 18.86
CA GLU A 31 -13.83 6.96 18.59
C GLU A 31 -13.80 6.85 17.08
N THR A 32 -12.83 7.55 16.47
CA THR A 32 -12.35 7.24 15.15
C THR A 32 -11.97 5.78 15.25
N ASP A 33 -12.81 4.90 14.72
CA ASP A 33 -12.49 3.51 14.47
C ASP A 33 -11.14 3.53 13.75
N ALA A 34 -10.08 3.28 14.51
CA ALA A 34 -8.77 3.06 13.94
C ALA A 34 -8.99 1.94 12.92
N PRO A 35 -8.55 2.10 11.66
CA PRO A 35 -8.77 1.09 10.65
C PRO A 35 -8.27 -0.24 11.22
N SER A 36 -9.20 -1.16 11.43
CA SER A 36 -8.87 -2.49 11.94
C SER A 36 -7.77 -3.05 11.06
N ALA A 37 -6.70 -3.55 11.70
CA ALA A 37 -5.54 -4.05 10.97
C ALA A 37 -6.02 -4.98 9.84
N PRO A 38 -5.53 -4.81 8.61
CA PRO A 38 -6.01 -5.56 7.45
C PRO A 38 -5.96 -7.07 7.74
N ASP A 39 -7.08 -7.77 7.59
CA ASP A 39 -7.14 -9.23 7.74
C ASP A 39 -6.30 -9.87 6.61
N ARG A 40 -5.02 -10.11 6.92
CA ARG A 40 -4.04 -10.69 6.00
C ARG A 40 -4.47 -12.06 5.47
N ARG A 41 -5.41 -12.76 6.11
CA ARG A 41 -5.84 -14.11 5.68
C ARG A 41 -6.70 -14.09 4.41
N GLN A 42 -7.19 -12.93 3.98
CA GLN A 42 -8.10 -12.83 2.85
C GLN A 42 -7.45 -12.27 1.57
N THR A 43 -6.21 -11.79 1.65
CA THR A 43 -5.47 -11.31 0.48
C THR A 43 -4.26 -12.19 0.21
N ARG A 44 -3.81 -12.23 -1.04
CA ARG A 44 -2.60 -12.94 -1.46
C ARG A 44 -1.82 -12.05 -2.41
N ALA A 45 -0.50 -12.10 -2.32
CA ALA A 45 0.40 -11.68 -3.38
C ALA A 45 1.48 -12.75 -3.57
N SER A 46 1.92 -13.00 -4.79
CA SER A 46 2.99 -13.96 -5.07
C SER A 46 3.83 -13.57 -6.27
N LEU A 47 5.12 -13.86 -6.12
CA LEU A 47 6.13 -13.85 -7.17
C LEU A 47 6.76 -15.25 -7.24
N PRO A 48 7.35 -15.65 -8.38
CA PRO A 48 8.24 -16.80 -8.41
C PRO A 48 9.46 -16.53 -7.52
N ALA A 49 10.02 -17.58 -6.94
CA ALA A 49 11.22 -17.47 -6.11
C ALA A 49 12.47 -17.09 -6.92
N VAL A 50 12.50 -17.46 -8.21
CA VAL A 50 13.65 -17.25 -9.11
C VAL A 50 13.14 -16.83 -10.49
N ALA A 51 13.83 -15.88 -11.13
CA ALA A 51 13.64 -15.51 -12.54
C ALA A 51 14.97 -15.08 -13.17
N ARG A 52 14.99 -14.73 -14.46
CA ARG A 52 16.20 -14.20 -15.13
C ARG A 52 16.07 -12.74 -15.54
N CYS A 53 17.21 -12.06 -15.63
CA CYS A 53 17.28 -10.71 -16.19
C CYS A 53 16.65 -10.66 -17.59
N GLY A 54 15.81 -9.65 -17.80
CA GLY A 54 15.15 -9.41 -19.07
C GLY A 54 13.85 -10.17 -19.28
N GLU A 55 13.56 -11.20 -18.48
CA GLU A 55 12.26 -11.88 -18.45
C GLU A 55 11.18 -11.00 -17.83
N THR A 56 9.94 -11.17 -18.30
CA THR A 56 8.76 -10.57 -17.68
C THR A 56 8.24 -11.50 -16.61
N VAL A 57 8.30 -11.05 -15.35
CA VAL A 57 7.81 -11.75 -14.17
C VAL A 57 6.43 -11.23 -13.81
N ARG A 58 5.48 -12.14 -13.59
CA ARG A 58 4.11 -11.79 -13.24
C ARG A 58 3.93 -11.76 -11.72
N LEU A 59 3.64 -10.59 -11.17
CA LEU A 59 3.16 -10.43 -9.80
C LEU A 59 1.66 -10.71 -9.79
N GLU A 60 1.26 -11.79 -9.13
CA GLU A 60 -0.15 -12.13 -8.96
C GLU A 60 -0.66 -11.65 -7.62
N ALA A 61 -1.86 -11.07 -7.60
CA ALA A 61 -2.54 -10.64 -6.39
C ALA A 61 -4.01 -11.02 -6.39
N ALA A 62 -4.52 -11.35 -5.21
CA ALA A 62 -5.92 -11.69 -4.98
C ALA A 62 -6.42 -10.99 -3.72
N GLN A 63 -7.69 -10.60 -3.74
CA GLN A 63 -8.39 -10.00 -2.61
C GLN A 63 -9.89 -10.33 -2.69
N PRO A 64 -10.65 -10.14 -1.59
CA PRO A 64 -12.09 -10.34 -1.59
C PRO A 64 -12.81 -9.39 -2.57
N PRO A 65 -14.06 -9.67 -2.93
CA PRO A 65 -14.87 -8.76 -3.72
C PRO A 65 -14.88 -7.35 -3.12
N LEU A 66 -14.75 -6.35 -3.99
CA LEU A 66 -14.72 -4.95 -3.59
C LEU A 66 -16.10 -4.50 -3.10
N PRO A 67 -16.16 -3.51 -2.17
CA PRO A 67 -17.40 -2.81 -1.92
C PRO A 67 -17.87 -2.14 -3.22
N GLY A 68 -19.13 -2.34 -3.59
CA GLY A 68 -19.65 -1.96 -4.91
C GLY A 68 -19.55 -0.45 -5.22
N GLY A 69 -19.91 -0.10 -6.46
CA GLY A 69 -20.21 1.28 -6.88
C GLY A 69 -19.07 2.05 -7.52
N THR A 70 -17.88 2.12 -6.92
CA THR A 70 -16.77 2.98 -7.41
C THR A 70 -15.38 2.57 -6.91
N ALA A 71 -15.19 1.27 -6.61
CA ALA A 71 -13.92 0.73 -6.13
C ALA A 71 -13.12 0.07 -7.27
N PHE A 72 -11.81 0.34 -7.32
CA PHE A 72 -10.88 -0.25 -8.28
C PHE A 72 -9.78 -0.99 -7.54
N ALA A 73 -9.64 -2.29 -7.79
CA ALA A 73 -8.58 -3.09 -7.19
C ALA A 73 -7.20 -2.64 -7.69
N GLY A 74 -6.21 -2.74 -6.83
CA GLY A 74 -4.83 -2.41 -7.18
C GLY A 74 -3.82 -3.09 -6.27
N VAL A 75 -2.57 -2.96 -6.67
CA VAL A 75 -1.41 -3.31 -5.87
C VAL A 75 -0.44 -2.14 -5.86
N GLN A 76 0.24 -1.94 -4.74
CA GLN A 76 1.37 -1.04 -4.63
C GLN A 76 2.61 -1.87 -4.27
N VAL A 77 3.63 -1.80 -5.11
CA VAL A 77 4.91 -2.47 -4.89
C VAL A 77 5.90 -1.45 -4.33
N SER A 78 6.61 -1.83 -3.27
CA SER A 78 7.64 -0.99 -2.65
C SER A 78 8.87 -1.85 -2.39
N TRP A 79 9.97 -1.53 -3.08
CA TRP A 79 11.22 -2.26 -2.97
C TRP A 79 11.91 -1.94 -1.64
N THR A 80 12.16 -2.96 -0.83
CA THR A 80 12.88 -2.85 0.45
C THR A 80 14.35 -3.20 0.29
N GLN A 81 14.68 -4.06 -0.68
CA GLN A 81 16.05 -4.40 -1.06
C GLN A 81 16.11 -4.61 -2.57
N ARG A 82 17.16 -4.07 -3.21
CA ARG A 82 17.45 -4.28 -4.62
C ARG A 82 18.94 -4.02 -4.90
N PRO A 83 19.50 -4.60 -5.98
CA PRO A 83 20.79 -4.18 -6.51
C PRO A 83 20.82 -2.67 -6.80
N GLU A 84 21.98 -2.06 -6.62
CA GLU A 84 22.22 -0.68 -7.01
C GLU A 84 22.19 -0.54 -8.53
N GLY A 85 21.58 0.55 -9.01
CA GLY A 85 21.41 0.83 -10.44
C GLY A 85 19.94 0.91 -10.84
N ARG A 86 19.64 0.45 -12.06
CA ARG A 86 18.34 0.60 -12.71
C ARG A 86 17.24 -0.16 -11.95
N GLU A 87 16.14 0.54 -11.68
CA GLU A 87 14.93 -0.05 -11.09
C GLU A 87 14.20 -0.96 -12.08
N PRO A 88 13.50 -2.00 -11.60
CA PRO A 88 12.65 -2.82 -12.46
C PRO A 88 11.55 -1.98 -13.12
N ASP A 89 11.30 -2.21 -14.40
CA ASP A 89 10.13 -1.64 -15.07
C ASP A 89 8.88 -2.39 -14.57
N ILE A 90 7.83 -1.66 -14.17
CA ILE A 90 6.56 -2.25 -13.72
C ILE A 90 5.43 -1.76 -14.63
N LEU A 91 4.73 -2.70 -15.27
CA LEU A 91 3.46 -2.46 -15.93
C LEU A 91 2.33 -2.80 -14.93
N PRO A 92 1.70 -1.79 -14.30
CA PRO A 92 0.73 -2.04 -13.25
C PRO A 92 -0.56 -2.64 -13.82
N GLY A 93 -1.12 -3.59 -13.06
CA GLY A 93 -2.37 -4.25 -13.38
C GLY A 93 -2.94 -5.03 -12.19
N TYR A 94 -4.20 -5.41 -12.29
CA TYR A 94 -4.88 -6.28 -11.32
C TYR A 94 -5.78 -7.26 -12.07
N PRO A 95 -5.76 -8.57 -11.76
CA PRO A 95 -5.07 -9.23 -10.63
C PRO A 95 -3.57 -9.47 -10.87
N ALA A 96 -3.03 -9.08 -12.03
CA ALA A 96 -1.63 -9.31 -12.35
C ALA A 96 -0.94 -8.03 -12.82
N SER A 97 0.25 -7.79 -12.29
CA SER A 97 1.20 -6.77 -12.76
C SER A 97 2.42 -7.45 -13.36
N ASP A 98 2.92 -6.92 -14.47
CA ASP A 98 4.12 -7.45 -15.12
C ASP A 98 5.34 -6.63 -14.69
N ILE A 99 6.40 -7.31 -14.26
CA ILE A 99 7.64 -6.71 -13.76
C ILE A 99 8.80 -7.21 -14.60
N ARG A 100 9.63 -6.30 -15.11
CA ARG A 100 10.83 -6.65 -15.85
C ARG A 100 12.08 -6.23 -15.07
N PHE A 101 12.90 -7.21 -14.73
CA PHE A 101 14.15 -6.98 -14.00
C PHE A 101 15.32 -6.81 -14.97
N HIS A 102 16.19 -5.84 -14.69
CA HIS A 102 17.31 -5.49 -15.57
C HIS A 102 18.68 -5.90 -15.02
N LEU A 103 18.78 -6.12 -13.71
CA LEU A 103 20.01 -6.46 -13.03
C LEU A 103 19.84 -7.77 -12.26
N PRO A 104 20.89 -8.63 -12.23
CA PRO A 104 20.84 -9.84 -11.44
C PRO A 104 21.05 -9.49 -9.96
N GLY A 105 20.55 -10.37 -9.08
CA GLY A 105 20.70 -10.25 -7.65
C GLY A 105 19.41 -10.52 -6.89
N HIS A 106 19.48 -10.33 -5.58
CA HIS A 106 18.36 -10.54 -4.67
C HIS A 106 17.49 -9.28 -4.57
N TYR A 107 16.19 -9.44 -4.75
CA TYR A 107 15.20 -8.39 -4.59
C TYR A 107 14.23 -8.77 -3.47
N ALA A 108 13.97 -7.83 -2.58
CA ALA A 108 12.90 -7.94 -1.59
C ALA A 108 11.96 -6.75 -1.74
N CYS A 109 10.66 -7.00 -1.68
CA CYS A 109 9.64 -5.96 -1.73
C CYS A 109 8.51 -6.22 -0.75
N THR A 110 7.80 -5.13 -0.47
CA THR A 110 6.50 -5.19 0.17
C THR A 110 5.44 -4.88 -0.90
N VAL A 111 4.41 -5.73 -0.97
CA VAL A 111 3.27 -5.58 -1.86
C VAL A 111 2.02 -5.31 -1.02
N ALA A 112 1.52 -4.08 -1.09
CA ALA A 112 0.22 -3.73 -0.52
C ALA A 112 -0.87 -4.08 -1.54
N VAL A 113 -1.80 -4.95 -1.15
CA VAL A 113 -3.00 -5.30 -1.92
C VAL A 113 -4.16 -4.51 -1.36
N GLY A 114 -4.94 -3.88 -2.24
CA GLY A 114 -6.02 -3.02 -1.81
C GLY A 114 -6.86 -2.52 -2.96
N TYR A 115 -7.57 -1.42 -2.71
CA TYR A 115 -8.42 -0.79 -3.71
C TYR A 115 -8.49 0.72 -3.53
N ILE A 116 -8.79 1.39 -4.62
CA ILE A 116 -9.00 2.83 -4.67
C ILE A 116 -10.49 3.09 -4.76
N THR A 117 -11.01 3.97 -3.92
CA THR A 117 -12.36 4.55 -4.08
C THR A 117 -12.23 5.99 -4.54
N LYS A 118 -13.07 6.41 -5.49
CA LYS A 118 -13.17 7.83 -5.86
C LYS A 118 -14.42 8.44 -5.22
N GLY A 119 -14.21 9.34 -4.26
CA GLY A 119 -15.28 10.15 -3.69
C GLY A 119 -15.61 11.34 -4.59
N ALA A 120 -16.87 11.79 -4.59
CA ALA A 120 -17.31 12.91 -5.42
C ALA A 120 -16.56 14.23 -5.13
N CYS A 121 -16.16 14.45 -3.87
CA CYS A 121 -15.50 15.69 -3.44
C CYS A 121 -14.11 15.47 -2.81
N ALA A 122 -13.73 14.22 -2.55
CA ALA A 122 -12.56 13.88 -1.72
C ALA A 122 -11.36 13.31 -2.51
N GLY A 123 -11.46 13.23 -3.84
CA GLY A 123 -10.43 12.61 -4.66
C GLY A 123 -10.40 11.09 -4.54
N ALA A 124 -9.26 10.49 -4.92
CA ALA A 124 -9.02 9.05 -4.85
C ALA A 124 -8.42 8.70 -3.48
N VAL A 125 -8.98 7.70 -2.81
CA VAL A 125 -8.51 7.21 -1.50
C VAL A 125 -8.10 5.75 -1.66
N TRP A 126 -6.87 5.43 -1.24
CA TRP A 126 -6.37 4.06 -1.17
C TRP A 126 -6.81 3.39 0.13
N HIS A 127 -7.32 2.17 0.01
CA HIS A 127 -7.71 1.30 1.12
C HIS A 127 -6.84 0.05 1.08
N GLU A 128 -5.87 -0.02 1.98
CA GLU A 128 -5.03 -1.21 2.13
C GLU A 128 -5.85 -2.36 2.74
N ARG A 129 -5.83 -3.53 2.09
CA ARG A 129 -6.49 -4.76 2.54
C ARG A 129 -5.50 -5.81 3.02
N GLY A 130 -4.25 -5.72 2.61
CA GLY A 130 -3.20 -6.62 3.06
C GLY A 130 -1.83 -6.19 2.59
N LEU A 131 -0.80 -6.64 3.32
CA LEU A 131 0.58 -6.28 3.10
C LEU A 131 1.43 -7.56 3.11
N HIS A 132 2.08 -7.84 1.98
CA HIS A 132 2.83 -9.07 1.74
C HIS A 132 4.29 -8.75 1.53
N ARG A 133 5.20 -9.49 2.17
CA ARG A 133 6.64 -9.40 1.90
C ARG A 133 7.01 -10.52 0.95
N LEU A 134 7.63 -10.17 -0.17
CA LEU A 134 8.02 -11.10 -1.21
C LEU A 134 9.50 -10.91 -1.53
N GLU A 135 10.12 -12.02 -1.92
CA GLU A 135 11.52 -12.09 -2.28
C GLU A 135 11.65 -12.85 -3.60
N ILE A 136 12.59 -12.41 -4.43
CA ILE A 136 12.89 -13.04 -5.71
C ILE A 136 14.38 -12.90 -6.02
N ASP A 137 14.99 -14.00 -6.44
CA ASP A 137 16.36 -14.03 -6.93
C ASP A 137 16.37 -13.92 -8.46
N ILE A 138 17.04 -12.90 -8.97
CA ILE A 138 17.19 -12.68 -10.41
C ILE A 138 18.55 -13.18 -10.85
N LEU A 139 18.55 -14.24 -11.64
CA LEU A 139 19.75 -14.78 -12.26
C LEU A 139 20.17 -13.95 -13.47
N PRO A 140 21.47 -13.96 -13.83
CA PRO A 140 21.93 -13.36 -15.08
C PRO A 140 21.17 -13.92 -16.29
N ALA A 141 21.07 -13.08 -17.33
CA ALA A 141 20.57 -13.55 -18.62
C ALA A 141 21.47 -14.70 -19.11
N PRO A 142 20.92 -15.71 -19.82
CA PRO A 142 21.74 -16.76 -20.39
C PRO A 142 22.78 -16.13 -21.32
N ALA A 143 24.01 -16.64 -21.27
CA ALA A 143 25.03 -16.23 -22.22
C ALA A 143 24.51 -16.53 -23.63
N ALA A 144 24.58 -15.57 -24.54
CA ALA A 144 24.28 -15.76 -25.95
C ALA A 144 25.32 -16.75 -26.52
N GLY A 145 25.09 -18.05 -26.36
CA GLY A 145 26.05 -19.09 -26.71
C GLY A 145 25.76 -20.50 -26.20
N ASP A 146 24.95 -20.67 -25.15
CA ASP A 146 24.74 -22.01 -24.54
C ASP A 146 23.65 -22.85 -25.21
N ASP A 147 22.85 -22.27 -26.12
CA ASP A 147 21.91 -23.02 -26.97
C ASP A 147 22.58 -23.60 -28.23
N ALA A 148 23.89 -23.41 -28.40
CA ALA A 148 24.66 -23.97 -29.54
C ALA A 148 25.24 -25.37 -29.26
N PHE A 149 24.72 -26.12 -28.28
CA PHE A 149 25.09 -27.52 -28.09
C PHE A 149 24.28 -28.46 -29.00
N ARG A 150 24.68 -28.46 -30.28
CA ARG A 150 24.92 -29.66 -31.10
C ARG A 150 23.80 -30.71 -31.16
N GLN A 151 23.01 -30.66 -32.24
CA GLN A 151 22.51 -31.85 -32.93
C GLN A 151 22.93 -31.86 -34.41
N ASP A 152 24.20 -31.56 -34.69
CA ASP A 152 24.82 -32.10 -35.91
C ASP A 152 25.26 -33.54 -35.58
N GLY A 153 24.31 -34.45 -35.67
CA GLY A 153 24.60 -35.88 -35.70
C GLY A 153 25.39 -36.20 -36.96
N PRO A 154 26.59 -36.81 -36.87
CA PRO A 154 27.28 -37.26 -38.06
C PRO A 154 26.66 -38.57 -38.56
N CYS A 155 26.50 -38.61 -39.89
CA CYS A 155 26.56 -39.79 -40.77
C CYS A 155 25.38 -40.78 -40.80
N GLY A 156 24.93 -41.01 -42.02
CA GLY A 156 24.31 -42.24 -42.50
C GLY A 156 24.14 -42.12 -44.01
N GLU A 157 25.09 -42.71 -44.76
CA GLU A 157 25.16 -42.82 -46.23
C GLU A 157 23.86 -43.31 -46.89
#